data_AF-A0A7C9DQY5-F1
#
_entry.id   AF-A0A7C9DQY5-F1
#
_cell.length_a   1.000
_cell.length_b   1.000
_cell.length_c   1.000
_cell.angle_alpha   90.00
_cell.angle_beta   90.00
_cell.angle_gamma   90.00
#
_symmetry.space_group_name_H-M   'P 1'
#
loop_
_entity.id
_entity.type
_entity.pdbx_description
1 polymer ?
#
loop_
_entity_poly.entity_id
_entity_poly.type
_entity_poly.pdbx_seq_one_letter_code
_entity_poly.pdbx_strand_id
1 'polypeptide(L)'
;PGVEISTVFSSRENSASEEPVHILAYYSSGGPSNYEEFDKFLASIREGRFLRAKNMLLKLQRLKMPLKWEHVARIAGSGVAPGRLHVARALVEAGHVQDLKQAFAWYLYDGGPAYSKGSEPCA
;
A
#
# COMPACT_ATOMS: atom_id res chain seq x y z
N PRO A 1 15.05 -12.41 12.23
CA PRO A 1 13.91 -12.40 11.28
C PRO A 1 12.86 -11.39 11.75
N GLY A 2 12.12 -10.73 10.86
CA GLY A 2 11.18 -9.70 11.26
C GLY A 2 10.24 -9.26 10.15
N VAL A 3 9.23 -8.46 10.51
CA VAL A 3 8.24 -7.90 9.59
C VAL A 3 7.92 -6.45 9.97
N GLU A 4 7.66 -5.63 8.96
CA GLU A 4 7.13 -4.27 9.12
C GLU A 4 5.64 -4.26 8.80
N ILE A 5 4.83 -3.78 9.74
CA ILE A 5 3.37 -3.80 9.68
C ILE A 5 2.86 -2.36 9.59
N SER A 6 2.15 -2.05 8.51
CA SER A 6 1.45 -0.76 8.36
C SER A 6 0.14 -0.78 9.14
N THR A 7 -0.10 0.25 9.94
CA THR A 7 -1.28 0.38 10.80
C THR A 7 -1.66 1.85 10.95
N VAL A 8 -2.82 2.13 11.53
CA VAL A 8 -3.21 3.48 11.94
C VAL A 8 -3.22 3.59 13.46
N PHE A 9 -2.72 4.70 14.00
CA PHE A 9 -2.74 5.02 15.42
C PHE A 9 -3.70 6.17 15.67
N SER A 10 -4.55 6.05 16.70
CA SER A 10 -5.43 7.12 17.16
C SER A 10 -5.15 7.43 18.62
N SER A 11 -4.68 8.65 18.89
CA SER A 11 -4.41 9.10 20.26
C SER A 11 -5.73 9.40 20.99
N ARG A 12 -5.84 8.96 22.26
CA ARG A 12 -7.00 9.28 23.12
C ARG A 12 -7.17 10.79 23.36
N GLU A 13 -6.12 11.58 23.19
CA GLU A 13 -6.15 13.04 23.39
C GLU A 13 -6.54 13.81 22.11
N ASN A 14 -6.41 13.19 20.94
CA ASN A 14 -6.77 13.76 19.63
C ASN A 14 -7.64 12.76 18.87
N SER A 15 -8.92 12.67 19.25
CA SER A 15 -9.92 11.80 18.62
C SER A 15 -10.25 12.15 17.16
N ALA A 16 -9.60 13.16 16.58
CA ALA A 16 -9.90 13.68 15.25
C ALA A 16 -8.92 13.23 14.15
N SER A 17 -7.77 12.62 14.48
CA SER A 17 -6.76 12.24 13.47
C SER A 17 -6.21 10.83 13.67
N GLU A 18 -6.47 9.97 12.70
CA GLU A 18 -5.76 8.70 12.52
C GLU A 18 -4.41 8.98 11.84
N GLU A 19 -3.32 8.58 12.49
CA GLU A 19 -1.96 8.74 11.96
C GLU A 19 -1.46 7.39 11.41
N PRO A 20 -1.00 7.32 10.15
CA PRO A 20 -0.39 6.12 9.63
C PRO A 20 0.97 5.89 10.31
N VAL A 21 1.13 4.74 10.95
CA VAL A 21 2.38 4.33 11.61
C VAL A 21 2.82 2.96 11.13
N HIS A 22 4.09 2.65 11.35
CA HIS A 22 4.70 1.38 10.99
C HIS A 22 5.27 0.71 12.24
N ILE A 23 4.84 -0.53 12.50
CA ILE A 23 5.31 -1.33 13.62
C ILE A 23 6.35 -2.34 13.11
N LEU A 24 7.54 -2.33 13.70
CA LEU A 24 8.58 -3.32 13.42
C LEU A 24 8.50 -4.45 14.45
N ALA A 25 8.21 -5.66 13.98
CA ALA A 25 8.17 -6.86 14.80
C ALA A 25 9.40 -7.73 14.52
N TYR A 26 10.18 -8.00 15.57
CA TYR A 26 11.38 -8.84 15.52
C TYR A 26 11.15 -10.11 16.33
N TYR A 27 11.60 -11.25 15.80
CA TYR A 27 11.47 -12.55 16.47
C TYR A 27 12.74 -13.38 16.30
N SER A 28 12.93 -14.31 17.24
CA SER A 28 14.04 -15.27 17.25
C SER A 28 13.88 -16.30 16.11
N SER A 29 14.84 -17.23 16.01
CA SER A 29 14.83 -18.29 14.98
C SER A 29 13.56 -19.14 14.99
N GLY A 30 12.83 -19.20 16.11
CA GLY A 30 11.57 -19.95 16.26
C GLY A 30 10.33 -19.26 15.72
N GLY A 31 10.42 -18.01 15.24
CA GLY A 31 9.25 -17.26 14.78
C GLY A 31 8.38 -16.69 15.91
N PRO A 32 7.24 -16.07 15.59
CA PRO A 32 6.27 -15.62 16.58
C PRO A 32 5.54 -16.79 17.24
N SER A 33 5.26 -16.70 18.55
CA SER A 33 4.65 -17.79 19.34
C SER A 33 3.27 -18.24 18.86
N ASN A 34 2.52 -17.38 18.17
CA ASN A 34 1.19 -17.68 17.61
C ASN A 34 1.20 -17.46 16.09
N TYR A 35 2.06 -18.22 15.41
CA TYR A 35 2.37 -18.04 13.99
C TYR A 35 1.12 -18.06 13.09
N GLU A 36 0.20 -18.99 13.31
CA GLU A 36 -0.93 -19.20 12.40
C GLU A 36 -1.92 -18.03 12.42
N GLU A 37 -2.23 -17.50 13.60
CA GLU A 37 -3.07 -16.30 13.73
C GLU A 37 -2.36 -15.06 13.19
N PHE A 38 -1.06 -14.94 13.46
CA PHE A 38 -0.25 -13.83 12.97
C PHE A 38 -0.12 -13.83 11.44
N ASP A 39 0.09 -14.99 10.80
CA ASP A 39 0.17 -15.07 9.34
C ASP A 39 -1.19 -14.78 8.68
N LYS A 40 -2.31 -15.23 9.28
CA LYS A 40 -3.67 -14.86 8.85
C LYS A 40 -3.88 -13.34 8.93
N PHE A 41 -3.42 -12.70 10.00
CA PHE A 41 -3.44 -11.25 10.14
C PHE A 41 -2.58 -10.55 9.08
N LEU A 42 -1.34 -10.99 8.85
CA LEU A 42 -0.50 -10.43 7.80
C LEU A 42 -1.07 -10.67 6.39
N ALA A 43 -1.77 -11.79 6.16
CA ALA A 43 -2.47 -12.07 4.92
C ALA A 43 -3.61 -11.07 4.66
N SER A 44 -4.41 -10.72 5.67
CA SER A 44 -5.49 -9.74 5.51
C SER A 44 -4.96 -8.35 5.15
N ILE A 45 -3.82 -7.93 5.73
CA ILE A 45 -3.15 -6.67 5.38
C ILE A 45 -2.66 -6.71 3.93
N ARG A 46 -2.07 -7.84 3.49
CA ARG A 46 -1.64 -8.04 2.09
C ARG A 46 -2.82 -7.95 1.12
N GLU A 47 -3.94 -8.60 1.42
CA GLU A 47 -5.17 -8.55 0.62
C GLU A 47 -5.69 -7.10 0.50
N GLY A 48 -5.70 -6.35 1.61
CA GLY A 48 -6.05 -4.94 1.62
C GLY A 48 -5.18 -4.09 0.69
N ARG A 49 -3.87 -4.39 0.61
CA ARG A 49 -2.95 -3.72 -0.34
C ARG A 49 -3.27 -4.07 -1.80
N PHE A 50 -3.62 -5.32 -2.11
CA PHE A 50 -4.06 -5.71 -3.45
C PHE A 50 -5.32 -4.95 -3.87
N LEU A 51 -6.33 -4.90 -3.00
CA LEU A 51 -7.58 -4.19 -3.28
C LEU A 51 -7.34 -2.69 -3.47
N ARG A 52 -6.53 -2.08 -2.60
CA ARG A 52 -6.13 -0.68 -2.71
C ARG A 52 -5.47 -0.39 -4.06
N ALA A 53 -4.50 -1.21 -4.48
CA ALA A 53 -3.84 -1.02 -5.77
C ALA A 53 -4.81 -1.11 -6.95
N LYS A 54 -5.73 -2.10 -6.95
CA LYS A 54 -6.79 -2.21 -7.97
C LYS A 54 -7.67 -0.95 -8.02
N ASN A 55 -8.05 -0.40 -6.86
CA ASN A 55 -8.83 0.84 -6.78
C ASN A 55 -8.07 2.05 -7.34
N MET A 56 -6.76 2.15 -7.08
CA MET A 56 -5.93 3.21 -7.68
C MET A 56 -5.92 3.11 -9.21
N LEU A 57 -5.81 1.90 -9.76
CA LEU A 57 -5.83 1.68 -11.22
C LEU A 57 -7.17 2.08 -11.84
N LEU A 58 -8.29 1.74 -11.19
CA LEU A 58 -9.62 2.18 -11.63
C LEU A 58 -9.76 3.71 -11.63
N LYS A 59 -9.21 4.39 -10.63
CA LYS A 59 -9.19 5.87 -10.60
C LYS A 59 -8.34 6.44 -11.73
N LEU A 60 -7.15 5.89 -11.96
CA LEU A 60 -6.27 6.30 -13.06
C LEU A 60 -6.92 6.08 -14.44
N GLN A 61 -7.68 4.99 -14.63
CA GLN A 61 -8.45 4.76 -15.85
C GLN A 61 -9.46 5.89 -16.10
N ARG A 62 -10.18 6.36 -15.06
CA ARG A 62 -11.12 7.50 -15.18
C ARG A 62 -10.41 8.81 -15.50
N LEU A 63 -9.14 8.94 -15.11
CA LEU A 63 -8.27 10.07 -15.45
C LEU A 63 -7.62 9.93 -16.83
N LYS A 64 -8.04 8.94 -17.64
CA LYS A 64 -7.49 8.64 -18.98
C LYS A 64 -6.01 8.19 -18.95
N MET A 65 -5.55 7.65 -17.83
CA MET A 65 -4.20 7.11 -17.63
C MET A 65 -4.26 5.60 -17.29
N PRO A 66 -4.82 4.75 -18.17
CA PRO A 66 -5.00 3.33 -17.85
C PRO A 66 -3.64 2.63 -17.65
N LEU A 67 -3.59 1.77 -16.63
CA LEU A 67 -2.47 0.87 -16.36
C LEU A 67 -2.97 -0.57 -16.30
N LYS A 68 -2.21 -1.50 -16.85
CA LYS A 68 -2.49 -2.93 -16.78
C LYS A 68 -2.06 -3.48 -15.42
N TRP A 69 -2.87 -4.36 -14.83
CA TRP A 69 -2.56 -4.99 -13.55
C TRP A 69 -1.23 -5.73 -13.59
N GLU A 70 -0.98 -6.46 -14.68
CA GLU A 70 0.20 -7.30 -14.89
C GLU A 70 1.48 -6.45 -14.89
N HIS A 71 1.41 -5.22 -15.42
CA HIS A 71 2.54 -4.29 -15.43
C HIS A 71 2.89 -3.84 -14.01
N VAL A 72 1.89 -3.45 -13.23
CA VAL A 72 2.07 -3.01 -11.84
C VAL A 72 2.55 -4.17 -10.96
N ALA A 73 1.99 -5.36 -11.15
CA ALA A 73 2.39 -6.58 -10.45
C ALA A 73 3.84 -6.98 -10.79
N ARG A 74 4.24 -6.87 -12.06
CA ARG A 74 5.64 -7.10 -12.48
C ARG A 74 6.61 -6.17 -11.75
N ILE A 75 6.26 -4.90 -11.62
CA ILE A 75 7.11 -3.91 -10.92
C ILE A 75 7.21 -4.21 -9.42
N ALA A 76 6.12 -4.69 -8.80
CA ALA A 76 6.11 -5.07 -7.39
C ALA A 76 6.94 -6.33 -7.11
N GLY A 77 6.92 -7.29 -8.03
CA GLY A 77 7.57 -8.59 -7.88
C GLY A 77 6.59 -9.70 -7.50
N SER A 78 7.00 -10.95 -7.72
CA SER A 78 6.15 -12.13 -7.48
C SER A 78 5.73 -12.24 -6.01
N GLY A 79 4.44 -12.39 -5.76
CA GLY A 79 3.87 -12.51 -4.41
C GLY A 79 3.87 -11.20 -3.60
N VAL A 80 4.31 -10.08 -4.17
CA VAL A 80 4.34 -8.78 -3.49
C VAL A 80 3.07 -7.99 -3.82
N ALA A 81 2.31 -7.63 -2.79
CA ALA A 81 1.16 -6.76 -2.95
C ALA A 81 1.61 -5.36 -3.42
N PRO A 82 1.12 -4.85 -4.57
CA PRO A 82 1.53 -3.55 -5.06
C PRO A 82 1.16 -2.42 -4.11
N GLY A 83 2.03 -1.42 -4.04
CA GLY A 83 1.84 -0.21 -3.24
C GLY A 83 1.91 1.02 -4.12
N ARG A 84 1.70 2.20 -3.53
CA ARG A 84 1.68 3.48 -4.27
C ARG A 84 2.94 3.71 -5.08
N LEU A 85 4.11 3.33 -4.55
CA LEU A 85 5.38 3.45 -5.26
C LEU A 85 5.42 2.59 -6.54
N HIS A 86 4.87 1.37 -6.51
CA HIS A 86 4.80 0.50 -7.67
C HIS A 86 3.87 1.08 -8.75
N VAL A 87 2.75 1.68 -8.33
CA VAL A 87 1.83 2.40 -9.25
C VAL A 87 2.51 3.64 -9.85
N ALA A 88 3.24 4.41 -9.04
CA ALA A 88 3.99 5.59 -9.50
C ALA A 88 5.03 5.22 -10.58
N ARG A 89 5.79 4.14 -10.34
CA ARG A 89 6.73 3.61 -11.34
C ARG A 89 6.04 3.17 -12.62
N ALA A 90 4.88 2.50 -12.51
CA ALA A 90 4.11 2.09 -13.68
C ALA A 90 3.61 3.30 -14.49
N LEU A 91 3.22 4.41 -13.84
CA LEU A 91 2.86 5.65 -14.52
C LEU A 91 4.03 6.25 -15.31
N VAL A 92 5.23 6.25 -14.72
CA VAL A 92 6.45 6.72 -15.40
C VAL A 92 6.78 5.82 -16.58
N GLU A 93 6.83 4.50 -16.39
CA GLU A 93 7.13 3.53 -17.47
C GLU A 93 6.10 3.57 -18.61
N ALA A 94 4.84 3.89 -18.30
CA ALA A 94 3.78 4.05 -19.30
C ALA A 94 3.80 5.43 -20.00
N GLY A 95 4.68 6.35 -19.58
CA GLY A 95 4.81 7.69 -20.17
C GLY A 95 3.70 8.67 -19.77
N HIS A 96 2.89 8.36 -18.75
CA HIS A 96 1.81 9.24 -18.28
C HIS A 96 2.32 10.40 -17.42
N VAL A 97 3.51 10.26 -16.83
CA VAL A 97 4.20 11.26 -16.02
C VAL A 97 5.71 11.18 -16.27
N GLN A 98 6.43 12.28 -16.08
CA GLN A 98 7.86 12.41 -16.33
C GLN A 98 8.71 11.69 -15.29
N ASP A 99 8.30 11.74 -14.02
CA ASP A 99 9.03 11.14 -12.91
C ASP A 99 8.12 10.78 -11.72
N LEU A 100 8.72 10.15 -10.70
CA LEU A 100 8.00 9.77 -9.48
C LEU A 100 7.49 10.98 -8.71
N LYS A 101 8.22 12.10 -8.73
CA LYS A 101 7.84 13.31 -8.00
C LYS A 101 6.53 13.85 -8.54
N GLN A 102 6.37 13.92 -9.87
CA GLN A 102 5.14 14.31 -10.52
C GLN A 102 4.01 13.33 -10.22
N ALA A 103 4.27 12.02 -10.28
CA ALA A 103 3.27 10.99 -9.95
C ALA A 103 2.67 11.21 -8.54
N PHE A 104 3.52 11.41 -7.54
CA PHE A 104 3.08 11.66 -6.16
C PHE A 104 2.45 13.03 -6.00
N ALA A 105 3.06 14.10 -6.53
CA ALA A 105 2.57 15.46 -6.35
C ALA A 105 1.18 15.67 -6.96
N TRP A 106 0.88 15.03 -8.09
CA TRP A 106 -0.36 15.31 -8.83
C TRP A 106 -1.44 14.26 -8.62
N TYR A 107 -1.06 12.99 -8.42
CA TYR A 107 -2.02 11.88 -8.47
C TYR A 107 -2.09 11.03 -7.20
N LEU A 108 -0.94 10.73 -6.58
CA LEU A 108 -0.83 9.66 -5.57
C LEU A 108 -0.58 10.15 -4.13
N TYR A 109 -0.53 11.46 -3.89
CA TYR A 109 -0.48 12.05 -2.55
C TYR A 109 -1.70 11.66 -1.71
N ASP A 110 -1.62 11.81 -0.39
CA ASP A 110 -2.74 11.48 0.50
C ASP A 110 -3.95 12.37 0.20
N GLY A 111 -5.07 11.72 -0.17
CA GLY A 111 -6.27 12.42 -0.63
C GLY A 111 -6.27 12.80 -2.12
N GLY A 112 -5.19 12.50 -2.85
CA GLY A 112 -5.08 12.81 -4.28
C GLY A 112 -6.06 12.05 -5.20
N PRO A 113 -6.15 12.45 -6.47
CA PRO A 113 -7.22 11.98 -7.36
C PRO A 113 -7.13 10.48 -7.69
N ALA A 114 -5.93 9.89 -7.65
CA ALA A 114 -5.71 8.46 -7.81
C ALA A 114 -5.42 7.75 -6.48
N TYR A 115 -5.43 8.46 -5.35
CA TYR A 115 -5.20 7.90 -4.03
C TYR A 115 -6.35 6.98 -3.61
N SER A 116 -6.03 5.90 -2.90
CA SER A 116 -7.02 5.05 -2.23
C SER A 116 -6.47 4.68 -0.85
N LYS A 117 -7.34 4.68 0.17
CA LYS A 117 -6.99 4.17 1.50
C LYS A 117 -6.97 2.65 1.49
N GLY A 118 -6.08 2.05 2.28
CA GLY A 118 -6.11 0.61 2.54
C GLY A 118 -7.18 0.27 3.58
N SER A 119 -7.26 -1.01 3.90
CA SER A 119 -7.90 -1.51 5.12
C SER A 119 -6.81 -1.78 6.17
N GLU A 120 -5.96 -0.77 6.41
CA GLU A 120 -4.95 -0.87 7.46
C GLU A 120 -5.66 -1.10 8.82
N PRO A 121 -5.20 -2.06 9.65
CA PRO A 121 -5.78 -2.28 10.97
C PRO A 121 -5.53 -1.06 11.86
N CYS A 122 -6.35 -0.88 12.89
CA CYS A 122 -6.09 0.08 13.96
C CYS A 122 -5.17 -0.57 15.00
N ALA A 123 -4.14 0.16 15.44
CA ALA A 123 -3.19 -0.24 16.48
C ALA A 123 -3.68 0.13 17.88
#